data_AF-K2RBJ3-F1
#
_entry.id   AF-K2RBJ3-F1
#
_cell.length_a   1.000
_cell.length_b   1.000
_cell.length_c   1.000
_cell.angle_alpha   90.00
_cell.angle_beta   90.00
_cell.angle_gamma   90.00
#
_symmetry.space_group_name_H-M   'P 1'
#
loop_
_entity.id
_entity.type
_entity.pdbx_description
1 polymer ?
#
loop_
_entity_poly.entity_id
_entity_poly.type
_entity_poly.pdbx_seq_one_letter_code
_entity_poly.pdbx_strand_id
1 'polypeptide(L)'
;MASGGRVYHQDYIARIRYSNALPPPPNPPKLLEIPNTGLASGQYTSAGFASRLAREQPLNVEADAELGMPIDLVGLPGVFEGDDA
;
A
#
# COMPACT_ATOMS: atom_id res chain seq x y z
N MET A 1 82.17 -49.05 24.35
CA MET A 1 80.88 -48.46 24.77
C MET A 1 80.47 -47.43 23.74
N ALA A 2 79.33 -47.65 23.08
CA ALA A 2 78.43 -46.67 22.44
C ALA A 2 77.66 -47.38 21.32
N SER A 3 76.55 -48.03 21.65
CA SER A 3 75.59 -48.50 20.66
C SER A 3 74.79 -47.32 20.13
N GLY A 4 75.04 -46.90 18.89
CA GLY A 4 74.21 -45.94 18.17
C GLY A 4 72.84 -46.57 17.86
N GLY A 5 71.86 -46.33 18.73
CA GLY A 5 70.49 -46.81 18.55
C GLY A 5 69.78 -46.05 17.41
N ARG A 6 69.12 -46.79 16.52
CA ARG A 6 68.24 -46.21 15.48
C ARG A 6 67.06 -45.49 16.14
N VAL A 7 66.88 -44.21 15.79
CA VAL A 7 65.72 -43.41 16.22
C VAL A 7 64.54 -43.71 15.29
N TYR A 8 63.42 -44.15 15.87
CA TYR A 8 62.18 -44.39 15.14
C TYR A 8 61.28 -43.16 15.25
N HIS A 9 60.96 -42.53 14.11
CA HIS A 9 59.97 -41.46 14.06
C HIS A 9 58.57 -42.07 14.15
N GLN A 10 57.91 -41.88 15.29
CA GLN A 10 56.52 -42.26 15.51
C GLN A 10 55.65 -41.01 15.31
N ASP A 11 55.19 -40.79 14.08
CA ASP A 11 54.32 -39.66 13.76
C ASP A 11 52.84 -40.09 13.77
N TYR A 12 51.98 -39.23 14.30
CA TYR A 12 50.54 -39.48 14.33
C TYR A 12 49.94 -39.31 12.93
N ILE A 13 49.63 -40.43 12.27
CA ILE A 13 49.04 -40.41 10.93
C ILE A 13 47.53 -40.17 11.05
N ALA A 14 47.13 -38.91 10.93
CA ALA A 14 45.72 -38.52 10.82
C ALA A 14 45.35 -38.18 9.37
N ARG A 15 44.24 -38.74 8.89
CA ARG A 15 43.69 -38.41 7.57
C ARG A 15 42.81 -37.18 7.68
N ILE A 16 43.33 -36.03 7.26
CA ILE A 16 42.59 -34.77 7.23
C ILE A 16 41.76 -34.72 5.93
N ARG A 17 40.44 -34.65 6.05
CA ARG A 17 39.52 -34.40 4.94
C ARG A 17 38.54 -33.30 5.32
N TYR A 18 38.38 -32.33 4.43
CA TYR A 18 37.39 -31.28 4.57
C TYR A 18 36.04 -31.78 4.06
N SER A 19 34.98 -31.55 4.84
CA SER A 19 33.60 -31.88 4.48
C SER A 19 32.79 -30.60 4.39
N ASN A 20 32.02 -30.47 3.31
CA ASN A 20 31.02 -29.43 3.14
C ASN A 20 29.63 -30.08 3.00
N ALA A 21 29.28 -30.93 3.97
CA ALA A 21 27.97 -31.57 3.98
C ALA A 21 26.92 -30.50 4.27
N LEU A 22 26.05 -30.25 3.28
CA LEU A 22 24.92 -29.35 3.44
C LEU A 22 23.90 -29.96 4.41
N PRO A 23 23.18 -29.14 5.19
CA PRO A 23 22.09 -29.63 6.00
C PRO A 23 21.00 -30.24 5.10
N PRO A 24 20.25 -31.23 5.59
CA PRO A 24 19.08 -31.72 4.86
C PRO A 24 18.10 -30.56 4.63
N PRO A 25 17.27 -30.61 3.58
CA PRO A 25 16.29 -29.56 3.31
C PRO A 25 15.45 -29.28 4.56
N PRO A 26 15.31 -28.02 4.99
CA PRO A 26 14.34 -27.69 6.01
C PRO A 26 12.95 -27.97 5.44
N ASN A 27 12.10 -28.63 6.22
CA ASN A 27 10.68 -28.81 5.90
C ASN A 27 9.89 -27.78 6.72
N PRO A 28 9.94 -26.48 6.37
CA PRO A 28 9.19 -25.48 7.11
C PRO A 28 7.69 -25.74 7.00
N PRO A 29 6.90 -25.34 7.99
CA PRO A 29 5.45 -25.45 7.93
C PRO A 29 4.91 -24.66 6.73
N LYS A 30 3.93 -25.24 6.03
CA LYS A 30 3.26 -24.58 4.90
C LYS A 30 2.31 -23.52 5.44
N LEU A 31 2.41 -22.30 4.91
CA LEU A 31 1.44 -21.25 5.21
C LEU A 31 0.12 -21.57 4.52
N LEU A 32 -0.98 -21.35 5.23
CA LEU A 32 -2.33 -21.45 4.68
C LEU A 32 -2.73 -20.10 4.09
N GLU A 33 -3.46 -20.13 2.98
CA GLU A 33 -4.06 -18.94 2.40
C GLU A 33 -5.34 -18.61 3.17
N ILE A 34 -5.32 -17.50 3.90
CA ILE A 34 -6.48 -17.03 4.66
C ILE A 34 -7.39 -16.25 3.69
N PRO A 35 -8.68 -16.62 3.55
CA PRO A 35 -9.61 -15.88 2.72
C PRO A 35 -9.70 -14.42 3.15
N ASN A 36 -9.55 -13.51 2.20
CA ASN A 36 -9.65 -12.07 2.42
C ASN A 36 -10.55 -11.42 1.38
N THR A 37 -11.18 -10.30 1.74
CA THR A 37 -11.94 -9.45 0.83
C THR A 37 -10.99 -8.54 0.07
N GLY A 38 -10.34 -9.07 -0.97
CA GLY A 38 -9.53 -8.28 -1.89
C GLY A 38 -10.35 -7.29 -2.72
N LEU A 39 -9.71 -6.57 -3.64
CA LEU A 39 -10.39 -5.62 -4.53
C LEU A 39 -11.49 -6.29 -5.38
N ALA A 40 -11.31 -7.56 -5.76
CA ALA A 40 -12.30 -8.35 -6.50
C ALA A 40 -13.59 -8.59 -5.71
N SER A 41 -13.58 -8.46 -4.38
CA SER A 41 -14.79 -8.59 -3.55
C SER A 41 -15.77 -7.42 -3.70
N GLY A 42 -15.36 -6.33 -4.36
CA GLY A 42 -16.22 -5.18 -4.64
C GLY A 42 -16.46 -4.25 -3.44
N GLN A 43 -16.05 -4.64 -2.23
CA GLN A 43 -16.31 -3.85 -1.01
C GLN A 43 -15.67 -2.47 -1.09
N TYR A 44 -14.40 -2.41 -1.49
CA TYR A 44 -13.63 -1.16 -1.61
C TYR A 44 -13.90 -0.37 -2.89
N THR A 45 -14.42 -1.03 -3.94
CA THR A 45 -14.76 -0.38 -5.21
C THR A 45 -16.24 -0.02 -5.32
N SER A 46 -17.04 -0.33 -4.30
CA SER A 46 -18.45 0.04 -4.24
C SER A 46 -18.64 1.55 -4.08
N ALA A 47 -19.69 2.10 -4.69
CA ALA A 47 -20.07 3.51 -4.50
C ALA A 47 -20.38 3.83 -3.02
N GLY A 48 -20.87 2.83 -2.26
CA GLY A 48 -21.12 2.95 -0.83
C GLY A 48 -19.86 3.25 -0.02
N PHE A 49 -18.70 2.71 -0.42
CA PHE A 49 -17.43 2.98 0.23
C PHE A 49 -17.03 4.46 0.16
N ALA A 50 -17.34 5.13 -0.96
CA ALA A 50 -17.08 6.56 -1.15
C ALA A 50 -18.16 7.48 -0.57
N SER A 51 -19.28 6.94 -0.07
CA SER A 51 -20.43 7.73 0.37
C SER A 51 -20.11 8.69 1.53
N ARG A 52 -19.24 8.28 2.46
CA ARG A 52 -18.80 9.14 3.55
C ARG A 52 -18.00 10.33 3.03
N LEU A 53 -17.05 10.08 2.14
CA LEU A 53 -16.23 11.13 1.52
C LEU A 53 -17.10 12.12 0.73
N ALA A 54 -18.08 11.62 -0.02
CA ALA A 54 -19.01 12.46 -0.78
C ALA A 54 -19.85 13.37 0.13
N ARG A 55 -20.22 12.91 1.34
CA ARG A 55 -21.01 13.71 2.30
C ARG A 55 -20.17 14.71 3.09
N GLU A 56 -18.86 14.51 3.17
CA GLU A 56 -17.94 15.47 3.78
C GLU A 56 -17.68 16.67 2.86
N GLN A 57 -17.99 16.57 1.56
CA GLN A 57 -17.88 17.70 0.64
C GLN A 57 -18.90 18.79 1.01
N PRO A 58 -18.46 20.06 1.12
CA PRO A 58 -19.37 21.19 1.28
C PRO A 58 -20.41 21.22 0.17
N LEU A 59 -21.66 21.50 0.54
CA LEU A 59 -22.74 21.65 -0.43
C LEU A 59 -22.50 22.92 -1.26
N ASN A 60 -22.71 22.81 -2.57
CA ASN A 60 -22.77 24.01 -3.40
C ASN A 60 -24.00 24.83 -3.01
N VAL A 61 -23.78 26.10 -2.72
CA VAL A 61 -24.84 27.08 -2.38
C VAL A 61 -25.21 27.96 -3.57
N GLU A 62 -24.50 27.84 -4.69
CA GLU A 62 -24.82 28.54 -5.94
C GLU A 62 -26.13 27.98 -6.52
N ALA A 63 -27.19 28.79 -6.47
CA ALA A 63 -28.52 28.38 -6.94
C ALA A 63 -28.66 28.48 -8.46
N ASP A 64 -28.16 29.58 -9.04
CA ASP A 64 -28.16 29.89 -10.47
C ASP A 64 -27.05 30.92 -10.77
N ALA A 65 -26.87 31.30 -12.04
CA ALA A 65 -25.92 32.31 -12.51
C ALA A 65 -26.05 33.66 -11.77
N GLU A 66 -27.24 34.02 -11.31
CA GLU A 66 -27.51 35.26 -10.55
C GLU A 66 -27.63 35.02 -9.04
N LEU A 67 -27.10 33.89 -8.55
CA LEU A 67 -27.07 33.52 -7.12
C LEU A 67 -28.48 33.54 -6.46
N GLY A 68 -29.52 33.23 -7.24
CA GLY A 68 -30.91 33.22 -6.78
C GLY A 68 -31.55 34.62 -6.65
N MET A 69 -30.87 35.68 -7.07
CA MET A 69 -31.41 37.04 -7.14
C MET A 69 -31.57 37.43 -8.61
N PRO A 70 -32.74 37.19 -9.22
CA PRO A 70 -32.94 37.51 -10.62
C PRO A 70 -32.80 39.03 -10.86
N ILE A 71 -31.86 39.42 -11.72
CA ILE A 71 -31.63 40.82 -12.12
C ILE A 71 -32.33 41.05 -13.45
N ASP A 72 -33.65 41.23 -13.37
CA ASP A 72 -34.48 41.63 -14.50
C ASP A 72 -35.12 43.00 -14.24
N LEU A 73 -35.00 43.89 -15.22
CA LEU A 73 -35.56 45.25 -15.19
C LEU A 73 -36.98 45.29 -15.80
N VAL A 74 -37.44 44.20 -16.41
CA VAL A 74 -38.76 44.13 -17.06
C VAL A 74 -39.87 44.27 -16.01
N GLY A 75 -40.71 45.30 -16.18
CA GLY A 75 -41.86 45.58 -15.29
C GLY A 75 -41.59 46.61 -14.20
N LEU A 76 -40.35 47.10 -14.08
CA LEU A 76 -39.98 48.18 -13.17
C LEU A 76 -40.30 49.53 -13.86
N PRO A 77 -41.18 50.38 -13.29
CA PRO A 77 -41.60 51.63 -13.91
C PRO A 77 -40.45 52.64 -13.99
N GLY A 78 -40.36 53.41 -15.07
CA GLY A 78 -39.36 54.48 -15.26
C GLY A 78 -37.99 54.04 -15.82
N VAL A 79 -37.64 52.75 -15.70
CA VAL A 79 -36.29 52.24 -16.06
C VAL A 79 -36.00 52.29 -17.57
N PHE A 80 -37.03 52.13 -18.40
CA PHE A 80 -36.86 52.28 -19.86
C PHE A 80 -37.07 53.73 -20.35
N GLU A 81 -37.47 54.64 -19.46
CA GLU A 81 -37.78 56.05 -19.76
C GLU A 81 -36.63 57.00 -19.36
N GLY A 82 -35.57 56.47 -18.73
CA GLY A 82 -34.38 57.22 -18.31
C GLY A 82 -34.48 57.85 -16.92
N ASP A 83 -35.45 57.42 -16.12
CA ASP A 83 -35.65 57.84 -14.72
C ASP A 83 -35.07 56.78 -13.77
N ASP A 84 -33.74 56.60 -13.80
CA ASP A 84 -33.01 55.58 -13.03
C ASP A 84 -32.54 56.07 -11.63
N ALA A 85 -33.20 57.10 -11.08
CA ALA A 85 -32.77 57.82 -9.87
C ALA A 85 -33.25 57.17 -8.55
#